data_AF-A0A6J5W956-F1
#
_entry.id   AF-A0A6J5W956-F1
#
_cell.length_a   1.000
_cell.length_b   1.000
_cell.length_c   1.000
_cell.angle_alpha   90.00
_cell.angle_beta   90.00
_cell.angle_gamma   90.00
#
_symmetry.space_group_name_H-M   'P 1'
#
loop_
_entity.id
_entity.type
_entity.pdbx_description
1 polymer ?
#
loop_
_entity_poly.entity_id
_entity_poly.type
_entity_poly.pdbx_seq_one_letter_code
_entity_poly.pdbx_strand_id
1 'polypeptide(L)'
;MSPFNQAEPTQNDLMAKLPPPATVQITAEQILREARELQLLHNEFVEGARAIYEQSVQCQPNQIQAWIRYAKFETSNGEVARAREVYERAVE
;
A
#
# COMPACT_ATOMS: atom_id res chain seq x y z
N MET A 1 -3.13 -59.39 29.89
CA MET A 1 -4.10 -58.34 29.47
C MET A 1 -3.89 -57.14 30.37
N SER A 2 -2.91 -56.28 30.05
CA SER A 2 -2.73 -55.02 30.76
C SER A 2 -3.50 -53.93 30.02
N PRO A 3 -4.27 -53.09 30.73
CA PRO A 3 -5.21 -52.20 30.10
C PRO A 3 -4.50 -51.04 29.44
N PHE A 4 -5.07 -50.66 28.31
CA PHE A 4 -4.75 -49.55 27.45
C PHE A 4 -4.89 -48.23 28.22
N ASN A 5 -3.93 -47.88 29.08
CA ASN A 5 -3.87 -46.57 29.72
C ASN A 5 -2.95 -45.67 28.88
N GLN A 6 -3.40 -45.32 27.68
CA GLN A 6 -2.83 -44.19 26.97
C GLN A 6 -3.43 -42.95 27.61
N ALA A 7 -2.65 -42.30 28.48
CA ALA A 7 -3.01 -41.02 29.04
C ALA A 7 -3.18 -40.03 27.87
N GLU A 8 -4.42 -39.68 27.55
CA GLU A 8 -4.72 -38.62 26.60
C GLU A 8 -4.04 -37.34 27.09
N PRO A 9 -3.25 -36.65 26.24
CA PRO A 9 -2.56 -35.44 26.65
C PRO A 9 -3.59 -34.39 27.07
N THR A 10 -3.39 -33.79 28.25
CA THR A 10 -4.31 -32.75 28.72
C THR A 10 -4.19 -31.51 27.83
N GLN A 11 -5.25 -30.69 27.77
CA GLN A 11 -5.23 -29.44 26.98
C GLN A 11 -4.03 -28.53 27.33
N ASN A 12 -3.55 -28.58 28.58
CA ASN A 12 -2.33 -27.89 29.02
C ASN A 12 -1.06 -28.46 28.39
N ASP A 13 -0.97 -29.77 28.19
CA ASP A 13 0.18 -30.43 27.55
C ASP A 13 0.25 -30.10 26.05
N LEU A 14 -0.91 -29.86 25.41
CA LEU A 14 -1.00 -29.41 24.02
C LEU A 14 -0.64 -27.93 23.86
N MET A 15 -1.08 -27.08 24.79
CA MET A 15 -0.73 -25.65 24.84
C MET A 15 0.77 -25.42 25.11
N ALA A 16 1.40 -26.27 25.91
CA ALA A 16 2.84 -26.18 26.24
C ALA A 16 3.77 -26.61 25.09
N LYS A 17 3.25 -27.35 24.10
CA LYS A 17 3.99 -27.77 22.89
C LYS A 17 3.78 -26.82 21.71
N LEU A 18 2.92 -25.82 21.86
CA LEU A 18 2.72 -24.81 20.83
C LEU A 18 4.02 -24.00 20.71
N PRO A 19 4.60 -23.84 19.49
CA PRO A 19 5.72 -22.92 19.31
C PRO A 19 5.33 -21.54 19.88
N PRO A 20 6.28 -20.79 20.47
CA PRO A 20 5.96 -19.49 21.04
C PRO A 20 5.23 -18.66 19.98
N PRO A 21 4.17 -17.92 20.35
CA PRO A 21 3.31 -17.22 19.40
C PRO A 21 4.05 -16.26 18.46
N ALA A 22 5.31 -15.94 18.78
CA ALA A 22 6.19 -15.04 18.06
C ALA A 22 6.82 -15.60 16.77
N THR A 23 6.89 -16.91 16.54
CA THR A 23 7.35 -17.45 15.22
C THR A 23 6.22 -17.44 14.17
N VAL A 24 4.96 -17.28 14.61
CA VAL A 24 3.76 -17.39 13.75
C VAL A 24 3.31 -16.03 13.19
N GLN A 25 3.77 -14.92 13.76
CA GLN A 25 3.59 -13.59 13.19
C GLN A 25 4.85 -13.22 12.43
N ILE A 26 4.76 -12.87 11.14
CA ILE A 26 5.79 -12.03 10.52
C ILE A 26 6.03 -10.89 11.52
N THR A 27 7.27 -10.70 11.99
CA THR A 27 7.52 -9.74 13.08
C THR A 27 6.88 -8.41 12.70
N ALA A 28 6.18 -7.75 13.63
CA ALA A 28 5.52 -6.48 13.33
C ALA A 28 6.50 -5.46 12.71
N GLU A 29 7.78 -5.55 13.09
CA GLU A 29 8.89 -4.82 12.46
C GLU A 29 9.07 -5.15 10.97
N GLN A 30 9.03 -6.42 10.57
CA GLN A 30 9.13 -6.82 9.17
C GLN A 30 7.95 -6.32 8.35
N ILE A 31 6.72 -6.39 8.89
CA ILE A 31 5.52 -5.83 8.24
C ILE A 31 5.66 -4.32 8.05
N LEU A 32 6.10 -3.60 9.08
CA LEU A 32 6.29 -2.15 9.01
C LEU A 32 7.42 -1.75 8.04
N ARG A 33 8.48 -2.56 7.96
CA ARG A 33 9.58 -2.38 7.02
C ARG A 33 9.08 -2.52 5.58
N GLU A 34 8.39 -3.61 5.28
CA GLU A 34 7.83 -3.85 3.94
C GLU A 34 6.80 -2.80 3.55
N ALA A 35 5.90 -2.41 4.46
CA ALA A 35 4.92 -1.36 4.21
C ALA A 35 5.60 -0.01 3.87
N ARG A 36 6.72 0.30 4.54
CA ARG A 36 7.51 1.50 4.23
C ARG A 36 8.15 1.41 2.85
N GLU A 37 8.72 0.27 2.49
CA GLU A 37 9.31 0.06 1.16
C GLU A 37 8.25 0.21 0.05
N LEU A 38 7.07 -0.39 0.25
CA LEU A 38 5.94 -0.22 -0.68
C LEU A 38 5.47 1.22 -0.79
N GLN A 39 5.43 1.96 0.32
CA GLN A 39 5.09 3.39 0.30
C GLN A 39 6.11 4.21 -0.49
N LEU A 40 7.41 3.92 -0.35
CA LEU A 40 8.45 4.60 -1.12
C LEU A 40 8.34 4.32 -2.62
N LEU A 41 8.12 3.05 -2.99
CA LEU A 41 7.88 2.67 -4.38
C LEU A 41 6.63 3.31 -4.96
N HIS A 42 5.55 3.39 -4.16
CA HIS A 42 4.34 4.10 -4.55
C HIS A 42 4.62 5.58 -4.79
N ASN A 43 5.35 6.25 -3.89
CA ASN A 43 5.70 7.65 -4.06
C ASN A 43 6.55 7.86 -5.33
N GLU A 44 7.55 7.01 -5.58
CA GLU A 44 8.37 7.07 -6.80
C GLU A 44 7.51 6.92 -8.07
N PHE A 45 6.58 5.96 -8.07
CA PHE A 45 5.64 5.76 -9.17
C PHE A 45 4.76 6.99 -9.39
N VAL A 46 4.25 7.60 -8.32
CA VAL A 46 3.42 8.82 -8.38
C VAL A 46 4.21 9.98 -8.97
N GLU A 47 5.46 10.19 -8.55
CA GLU A 47 6.33 11.23 -9.13
C GLU A 47 6.59 10.99 -10.62
N GLY A 48 6.87 9.75 -11.02
CA GLY A 48 7.07 9.40 -12.43
C GLY A 48 5.81 9.61 -13.28
N ALA A 49 4.65 9.19 -12.80
CA ALA A 49 3.37 9.41 -13.47
C ALA A 49 3.05 10.90 -13.62
N ARG A 50 3.38 11.72 -12.62
CA ARG A 50 3.21 13.17 -12.68
C ARG A 50 4.02 13.80 -13.80
N ALA A 51 5.28 13.40 -13.97
CA ALA A 51 6.12 13.90 -15.06
C ALA A 51 5.50 13.62 -16.45
N ILE A 52 4.87 12.46 -16.62
CA ILE A 52 4.17 12.09 -17.87
C ILE A 52 2.94 12.96 -18.09
N TYR A 53 2.13 13.20 -17.06
CA TYR A 53 0.96 14.07 -17.17
C TYR A 53 1.36 15.53 -17.46
N GLU A 54 2.40 16.01 -16.79
CA GLU A 54 2.96 17.34 -17.01
C GLU A 54 3.43 17.51 -18.46
N GLN A 55 4.16 16.53 -19.00
CA GLN A 55 4.54 16.51 -20.41
C GLN A 55 3.30 16.48 -21.33
N SER A 56 2.27 15.71 -20.97
CA SER A 56 1.04 15.62 -21.78
C SER A 56 0.33 16.97 -21.90
N VAL A 57 0.23 17.74 -20.82
CA VAL A 57 -0.42 19.06 -20.85
C VAL A 57 0.47 20.12 -21.52
N GLN A 58 1.80 19.98 -21.43
CA GLN A 58 2.73 20.85 -22.15
C GLN A 58 2.72 20.64 -23.67
N CYS A 59 2.69 19.38 -24.13
CA CYS A 59 2.64 19.08 -25.56
C CYS A 59 1.28 19.43 -26.20
N GLN A 60 0.20 19.38 -25.43
CA GLN A 60 -1.16 19.57 -25.93
C GLN A 60 -2.01 20.41 -24.95
N PRO A 61 -1.71 21.71 -24.76
CA PRO A 61 -2.38 22.54 -23.76
C PRO A 61 -3.87 22.74 -24.05
N ASN A 62 -4.27 22.74 -25.32
CA ASN A 62 -5.68 22.92 -25.71
C ASN A 62 -6.53 21.64 -25.51
N GLN A 63 -5.92 20.49 -25.19
CA GLN A 63 -6.65 19.25 -24.95
C GLN A 63 -7.16 19.19 -23.52
N ILE A 64 -8.39 19.66 -23.30
CA ILE A 64 -9.06 19.67 -21.97
C ILE A 64 -9.04 18.28 -21.31
N GLN A 65 -9.13 17.21 -22.11
CA GLN A 65 -9.07 15.83 -21.61
C GLN A 65 -7.74 15.49 -20.93
N ALA A 66 -6.62 16.07 -21.35
CA ALA A 66 -5.32 15.86 -20.71
C ALA A 66 -5.32 16.45 -19.29
N TRP A 67 -5.80 17.69 -19.15
CA TRP A 67 -5.95 18.37 -17.85
C TRP A 67 -6.91 17.64 -16.90
N ILE A 68 -8.06 17.17 -17.40
CA ILE A 68 -9.02 16.40 -16.60
C ILE A 68 -8.39 15.10 -16.08
N ARG A 69 -7.64 14.38 -16.91
CA ARG A 69 -6.97 13.13 -16.49
C ARG A 69 -5.89 13.41 -15.45
N TYR A 70 -5.12 14.49 -15.62
CA TYR A 70 -4.09 14.89 -14.67
C TYR A 70 -4.69 15.25 -13.30
N ALA A 71 -5.72 16.09 -13.25
CA ALA A 71 -6.36 16.46 -11.99
C ALA A 71 -7.06 15.26 -11.30
N LYS A 72 -7.65 14.34 -12.07
CA LYS A 72 -8.19 13.08 -11.53
C LYS A 72 -7.10 12.18 -10.95
N PHE A 73 -5.93 12.13 -11.58
CA PHE A 73 -4.77 11.40 -11.06
C PHE A 73 -4.33 11.96 -9.71
N GLU A 74 -4.17 13.28 -9.56
CA GLU A 74 -3.81 13.89 -8.27
C GLU A 74 -4.87 13.60 -7.20
N THR A 75 -6.16 13.71 -7.54
CA THR A 75 -7.26 13.38 -6.62
C THR A 75 -7.22 11.92 -6.18
N SER A 76 -6.91 10.98 -7.09
CA SER A 76 -6.83 9.55 -6.76
C SER A 76 -5.67 9.18 -5.84
N ASN A 77 -4.62 10.01 -5.80
CA ASN A 77 -3.50 9.87 -4.86
C ASN A 77 -3.73 10.65 -3.55
N GLY A 78 -4.89 11.27 -3.36
CA GLY A 78 -5.22 12.08 -2.18
C GLY A 78 -4.71 13.52 -2.23
N GLU A 79 -4.06 13.93 -3.32
CA GLU A 79 -3.45 15.25 -3.51
C GLU A 79 -4.47 16.28 -4.04
N VAL A 80 -5.50 16.56 -3.24
CA VAL A 80 -6.62 17.46 -3.64
C VAL A 80 -6.15 18.89 -3.89
N ALA A 81 -5.16 19.38 -3.14
CA ALA A 81 -4.58 20.71 -3.34
C ALA A 81 -3.93 20.84 -4.72
N ARG A 82 -3.13 19.84 -5.11
CA ARG A 82 -2.48 19.79 -6.43
C ARG A 82 -3.49 19.66 -7.56
N ALA A 83 -4.54 18.85 -7.37
CA ALA A 83 -5.61 18.73 -8.35
C ALA A 83 -6.28 20.08 -8.64
N ARG A 84 -6.44 20.94 -7.63
CA ARG A 84 -6.94 22.31 -7.80
C ARG A 84 -5.97 23.15 -8.63
N GLU A 85 -4.68 23.15 -8.31
CA GLU A 85 -3.66 23.89 -9.07
C GLU A 85 -3.65 23.48 -10.55
N VAL A 86 -3.82 22.17 -10.84
CA VAL A 86 -3.91 21.67 -12.22
C VAL A 86 -5.15 22.23 -12.94
N TYR A 87 -6.30 22.33 -12.26
CA TYR A 87 -7.49 22.94 -12.85
C TYR A 87 -7.36 24.45 -13.04
N GLU A 88 -6.73 25.16 -12.11
CA GLU A 88 -6.46 26.59 -12.22
C GLU A 88 -5.58 26.88 -13.44
N ARG A 89 -4.48 26.13 -13.60
CA ARG A 89 -3.58 26.21 -14.77
C ARG A 89 -4.26 25.87 -16.09
N ALA A 90 -5.32 25.06 -16.08
CA ALA A 90 -6.06 24.71 -17.29
C ALA A 90 -7.00 25.82 -17.79
N VAL A 91 -7.29 26.80 -16.94
CA VAL A 91 -8.21 27.93 -17.22
C VAL A 91 -7.44 29.22 -17.55
N GLU A 92 -6.18 29.33 -17.11
CA GLU A 92 -5.24 30.37 -17.55
C GLU A 92 -4.92 30.30 -19.05
#